data_AF-A0A7J7HLP7-F1
#
_entry.id   AF-A0A7J7HLP7-F1
#
_cell.length_a   1.000
_cell.length_b   1.000
_cell.length_c   1.000
_cell.angle_alpha   90.00
_cell.angle_beta   90.00
_cell.angle_gamma   90.00
#
_symmetry.space_group_name_H-M   'P 1'
#
loop_
_entity.id
_entity.type
_entity.pdbx_description
1 polymer ?
#
loop_
_entity_poly.entity_id
_entity_poly.type
_entity_poly.pdbx_seq_one_letter_code
_entity_poly.pdbx_strand_id
1 'polypeptide(L)'
;MLSNLEPLNCLQQPATNTLREVEAFLTEKPIEILTIIIEDYVQTPKRLINLFTNAGLDKYWFPVSKMPQKGEDWPTVTAMVQENHRLLVFTSIASKEAEGVAYRWRGASLFLENDFPTDPVQADACKEHSAILANMVGACYKAAGNVMPNFLVVDFYMRSDGGGVFDALDRMNGQVLCGCSSVTACQVLTTPYYLDEMPLLS
;
A
#
# COMPACT_ATOMS: atom_id res chain seq x y z
N MET A 1 23.96 -4.86 27.67
CA MET A 1 23.48 -3.47 27.82
C MET A 1 22.82 -3.08 26.51
N LEU A 2 21.49 -3.14 26.45
CA LEU A 2 20.70 -2.64 25.32
C LEU A 2 20.30 -1.21 25.65
N SER A 3 21.15 -0.25 25.30
CA SER A 3 20.88 1.17 25.53
C SER A 3 20.32 1.80 24.26
N ASN A 4 19.09 2.28 24.38
CA ASN A 4 18.54 3.46 23.69
C ASN A 4 18.32 3.32 22.17
N LEU A 5 17.30 2.56 21.77
CA LEU A 5 16.46 2.99 20.66
C LEU A 5 15.48 4.01 21.23
N GLU A 6 15.47 5.23 20.70
CA GLU A 6 14.43 6.22 21.01
C GLU A 6 13.03 5.58 20.84
N PRO A 7 12.04 5.91 21.68
CA PRO A 7 10.72 5.32 21.56
C PRO A 7 10.12 5.72 20.20
N LEU A 8 9.96 4.72 19.32
CA LEU A 8 9.30 4.87 18.02
C LEU A 8 7.96 5.59 18.22
N ASN A 9 7.81 6.78 17.65
CA ASN A 9 6.59 7.56 17.89
C ASN A 9 5.48 7.07 16.95
N CYS A 10 4.58 6.26 17.49
CA CYS A 10 3.39 5.78 16.78
C CYS A 10 2.39 6.91 16.55
N LEU A 11 2.46 7.56 15.39
CA LEU A 11 1.44 8.52 15.00
C LEU A 11 0.19 7.77 14.52
N GLN A 12 -0.79 7.62 15.41
CA GLN A 12 -2.10 7.15 15.02
C GLN A 12 -2.79 8.23 14.19
N GLN A 13 -2.96 7.96 12.90
CA GLN A 13 -3.67 8.83 11.98
C GLN A 13 -4.95 8.18 11.46
N PRO A 14 -5.99 8.96 11.14
CA PRO A 14 -7.15 8.46 10.43
C PRO A 14 -6.74 7.76 9.13
N ALA A 15 -7.36 6.61 8.82
CA ALA A 15 -7.07 5.85 7.59
C ALA A 15 -7.18 6.69 6.31
N THR A 16 -8.02 7.73 6.31
CA THR A 16 -8.14 8.66 5.17
C THR A 16 -6.84 9.40 4.85
N ASN A 17 -5.96 9.66 5.83
CA ASN A 17 -4.68 10.31 5.58
C ASN A 17 -3.75 9.37 4.81
N THR A 18 -3.63 8.12 5.25
CA THR A 18 -2.87 7.09 4.52
C THR A 18 -3.40 6.90 3.10
N LEU A 19 -4.72 6.87 2.91
CA LEU A 19 -5.31 6.73 1.57
C LEU A 19 -5.08 7.96 0.68
N ARG A 20 -4.94 9.17 1.25
CA ARG A 20 -4.50 10.36 0.50
C ARG A 20 -3.05 10.27 0.05
N GLU A 21 -2.18 9.63 0.84
CA GLU A 21 -0.80 9.35 0.42
C GLU A 21 -0.80 8.37 -0.78
N VAL A 22 -1.67 7.36 -0.76
CA VAL A 22 -1.87 6.45 -1.92
C VAL A 22 -2.41 7.20 -3.14
N GLU A 23 -3.34 8.14 -2.95
CA GLU A 23 -3.87 8.96 -4.04
C GLU A 23 -2.79 9.85 -4.67
N ALA A 24 -1.95 10.46 -3.85
CA ALA A 24 -0.82 11.26 -4.31
C ALA A 24 0.18 10.39 -5.10
N PHE A 25 0.49 9.19 -4.61
CA PHE A 25 1.37 8.24 -5.29
C PHE A 25 0.82 7.83 -6.67
N LEU A 26 -0.46 7.42 -6.74
CA LEU A 26 -1.08 7.04 -8.02
C LEU A 26 -1.22 8.22 -8.98
N THR A 27 -1.32 9.44 -8.47
CA THR A 27 -1.27 10.67 -9.28
C THR A 27 0.13 10.90 -9.87
N GLU A 28 1.18 10.75 -9.06
CA GLU A 28 2.56 10.95 -9.50
C GLU A 28 3.06 9.83 -10.42
N LYS A 29 2.62 8.60 -10.19
CA LYS A 29 3.07 7.40 -10.92
C LYS A 29 1.95 6.87 -11.83
N PRO A 30 1.84 7.33 -13.09
CA PRO A 30 0.66 7.08 -13.93
C PRO A 30 0.53 5.63 -14.43
N ILE A 31 1.59 4.84 -14.37
CA ILE A 31 1.62 3.45 -14.85
C ILE A 31 1.55 2.41 -13.74
N GLU A 32 1.62 2.84 -12.48
CA GLU A 32 1.62 1.94 -11.34
C GLU A 32 0.21 1.48 -10.99
N ILE A 33 0.09 0.23 -10.56
CA ILE A 33 -1.14 -0.39 -10.07
C ILE A 33 -0.92 -0.85 -8.64
N LEU A 34 -1.84 -0.48 -7.75
CA LEU A 34 -1.77 -0.83 -6.34
C LEU A 34 -2.92 -1.77 -5.96
N THR A 35 -2.63 -2.76 -5.12
CA THR A 35 -3.63 -3.66 -4.53
C THR A 35 -3.69 -3.45 -3.01
N ILE A 36 -4.88 -3.24 -2.46
CA ILE A 36 -5.13 -3.15 -1.02
C ILE A 36 -6.00 -4.33 -0.61
N ILE A 37 -5.59 -5.05 0.43
CA ILE A 37 -6.43 -6.04 1.10
C ILE A 37 -6.79 -5.44 2.45
N ILE A 38 -8.08 -5.22 2.70
CA ILE A 38 -8.56 -4.58 3.93
C ILE A 38 -9.44 -5.51 4.76
N GLU A 39 -9.10 -5.61 6.02
CA GLU A 39 -9.99 -6.13 7.04
C GLU A 39 -10.84 -4.99 7.62
N ASP A 40 -12.15 -5.01 7.33
CA ASP A 40 -13.07 -3.91 7.68
C ASP A 40 -14.04 -4.33 8.79
N TYR A 41 -13.68 -4.09 10.05
CA TYR A 41 -14.56 -4.36 11.19
C TYR A 41 -15.76 -3.39 11.30
N VAL A 42 -15.89 -2.39 10.42
CA VAL A 42 -16.97 -1.42 10.50
C VAL A 42 -18.27 -1.97 9.91
N GLN A 43 -19.28 -2.11 10.76
CA GLN A 43 -20.59 -2.64 10.37
C GLN A 43 -21.48 -1.62 9.64
N THR A 44 -21.14 -0.33 9.68
CA THR A 44 -21.92 0.70 8.98
C THR A 44 -21.82 0.48 7.45
N PRO A 45 -22.96 0.37 6.73
CA PRO A 45 -22.94 0.15 5.30
C PRO A 45 -22.24 1.29 4.54
N LYS A 46 -21.53 0.95 3.47
CA LYS A 46 -20.83 1.88 2.55
C LYS A 46 -19.73 2.73 3.18
N ARG A 47 -19.41 2.54 4.46
CA ARG A 47 -18.40 3.37 5.15
C ARG A 47 -17.02 3.21 4.55
N LEU A 48 -16.70 1.98 4.11
CA LEU A 48 -15.45 1.65 3.46
C LEU A 48 -15.32 2.35 2.10
N ILE A 49 -16.34 2.25 1.24
CA ILE A 49 -16.34 2.93 -0.06
C ILE A 49 -16.25 4.45 0.10
N ASN A 50 -17.05 5.02 1.00
CA ASN A 50 -17.00 6.46 1.27
C ASN A 50 -15.61 6.90 1.75
N LEU A 51 -14.90 6.08 2.51
CA LEU A 51 -13.53 6.35 2.93
C LEU A 51 -12.58 6.49 1.73
N PHE A 52 -12.66 5.58 0.75
CA PHE A 52 -11.86 5.64 -0.48
C PHE A 52 -12.26 6.81 -1.38
N THR A 53 -13.56 7.05 -1.57
CA THR A 53 -14.06 8.20 -2.34
C THR A 53 -13.62 9.53 -1.71
N ASN A 54 -13.69 9.67 -0.39
CA ASN A 54 -13.24 10.87 0.31
C ASN A 54 -11.73 11.09 0.25
N ALA A 55 -10.96 10.02 -0.01
CA ALA A 55 -9.52 10.09 -0.27
C ALA A 55 -9.20 10.40 -1.75
N GLY A 56 -10.19 10.45 -2.64
CA GLY A 56 -10.02 10.68 -4.08
C GLY A 56 -9.54 9.46 -4.86
N LEU A 57 -9.70 8.25 -4.30
CA LEU A 57 -9.21 7.01 -4.91
C LEU A 57 -10.24 6.32 -5.83
N ASP A 58 -11.48 6.79 -5.85
CA ASP A 58 -12.56 6.25 -6.66
C ASP A 58 -12.26 6.33 -8.17
N LYS A 59 -11.55 7.37 -8.62
CA LYS A 59 -11.08 7.51 -10.01
C LYS A 59 -10.10 6.42 -10.46
N TYR A 60 -9.45 5.71 -9.53
CA TYR A 60 -8.51 4.63 -9.84
C TYR A 60 -9.13 3.23 -9.66
N TRP A 61 -10.36 3.16 -9.14
CA TRP A 61 -10.96 1.93 -8.63
C TRP A 61 -11.21 0.90 -9.74
N PHE A 62 -10.71 -0.31 -9.55
CA PHE A 62 -11.03 -1.44 -10.43
C PHE A 62 -12.40 -2.01 -10.06
N PRO A 63 -13.40 -1.99 -10.96
CA PRO A 63 -14.75 -2.40 -10.63
C PRO A 63 -14.88 -3.92 -10.50
N VAL A 64 -15.59 -4.39 -9.46
CA VAL A 64 -15.85 -5.82 -9.21
C VAL A 64 -16.49 -6.50 -10.42
N SER A 65 -17.34 -5.79 -11.17
CA SER A 65 -18.00 -6.33 -12.37
C SER A 65 -17.05 -6.65 -13.53
N LYS A 66 -15.83 -6.10 -13.56
CA LYS A 66 -14.79 -6.42 -14.55
C LYS A 66 -13.74 -7.40 -14.02
N MET A 67 -13.87 -7.85 -12.77
CA MET A 67 -12.91 -8.80 -12.21
C MET A 67 -13.14 -10.18 -12.83
N PRO A 68 -12.06 -10.90 -13.18
CA PRO A 68 -12.18 -12.21 -13.82
C PRO A 68 -12.90 -13.20 -12.92
N GLN A 69 -13.72 -14.05 -13.52
CA GLN A 69 -14.43 -15.12 -12.84
C GLN A 69 -13.93 -16.49 -13.31
N LYS A 70 -13.91 -17.47 -12.41
CA LYS A 70 -13.74 -18.90 -12.77
C LYS A 70 -12.54 -19.21 -13.68
N GLY A 71 -11.37 -18.64 -13.36
CA GLY A 71 -10.12 -18.93 -14.08
C GLY A 71 -9.93 -18.12 -15.37
N GLU A 72 -10.77 -17.11 -15.60
CA GLU A 72 -10.48 -16.06 -16.58
C GLU A 72 -9.21 -15.29 -16.21
N ASP A 73 -8.52 -14.78 -17.23
CA ASP A 73 -7.34 -13.95 -17.06
C ASP A 73 -7.72 -12.54 -16.60
N TRP A 74 -6.88 -11.94 -15.77
CA TRP A 74 -6.94 -10.50 -15.51
C TRP A 74 -6.64 -9.73 -16.80
N PRO A 75 -7.24 -8.53 -16.99
CA PRO A 75 -6.77 -7.62 -18.03
C PRO A 75 -5.27 -7.35 -17.87
N THR A 76 -4.60 -7.10 -18.99
CA THR A 76 -3.19 -6.72 -18.95
C THR A 76 -2.99 -5.42 -18.17
N VAL A 77 -1.83 -5.25 -17.54
CA VAL A 77 -1.45 -3.99 -16.86
C VAL A 77 -1.66 -2.79 -17.79
N THR A 78 -1.30 -2.92 -19.08
CA THR A 78 -1.52 -1.87 -20.08
C THR A 78 -2.99 -1.50 -20.22
N ALA A 79 -3.89 -2.47 -20.31
CA ALA A 79 -5.33 -2.21 -20.39
C ALA A 79 -5.88 -1.57 -19.11
N MET A 80 -5.43 -2.03 -17.95
CA MET A 80 -5.81 -1.46 -16.65
C MET A 80 -5.38 0.01 -16.53
N VAL A 81 -4.14 0.33 -16.93
CA VAL A 81 -3.61 1.70 -16.94
C VAL A 81 -4.37 2.57 -17.94
N GLN A 82 -4.67 2.07 -19.14
CA GLN A 82 -5.43 2.79 -20.17
C GLN A 82 -6.83 3.20 -19.70
N GLU A 83 -7.51 2.34 -18.93
CA GLU A 83 -8.81 2.63 -18.33
C GLU A 83 -8.70 3.35 -16.97
N ASN A 84 -7.48 3.67 -16.52
CA ASN A 84 -7.17 4.22 -15.20
C ASN A 84 -7.66 3.35 -14.02
N HIS A 85 -7.89 2.05 -14.24
CA HIS A 85 -8.20 1.09 -13.18
C HIS A 85 -6.93 0.61 -12.47
N ARG A 86 -6.35 1.47 -11.66
CA ARG A 86 -5.03 1.30 -11.05
C ARG A 86 -5.07 1.00 -9.54
N LEU A 87 -6.25 0.81 -8.98
CA LEU A 87 -6.44 0.43 -7.58
C LEU A 87 -7.38 -0.78 -7.48
N LEU A 88 -6.85 -1.92 -7.04
CA LEU A 88 -7.64 -3.09 -6.67
C LEU A 88 -7.84 -3.11 -5.16
N VAL A 89 -9.07 -3.32 -4.71
CA VAL A 89 -9.36 -3.43 -3.28
C VAL A 89 -10.13 -4.69 -2.99
N PHE A 90 -9.55 -5.51 -2.12
CA PHE A 90 -10.15 -6.74 -1.61
C PHE A 90 -10.49 -6.59 -0.14
N THR A 91 -11.50 -7.30 0.32
CA THR A 91 -11.90 -7.35 1.73
C THR A 91 -11.99 -8.78 2.25
N SER A 92 -11.72 -8.94 3.56
CA SER A 92 -11.92 -10.20 4.28
C SER A 92 -13.38 -10.48 4.66
N ILE A 93 -14.31 -9.56 4.40
CA ILE A 93 -15.74 -9.69 4.77
C ILE A 93 -16.63 -9.89 3.55
N ALA A 94 -17.33 -11.03 3.50
CA ALA A 94 -18.19 -11.40 2.37
C ALA A 94 -19.34 -10.43 2.09
N SER A 95 -19.97 -9.87 3.13
CA SER A 95 -21.13 -8.97 2.97
C SER A 95 -20.79 -7.65 2.27
N LYS A 96 -19.52 -7.24 2.27
CA LYS A 96 -19.04 -6.01 1.63
C LYS A 96 -18.99 -6.11 0.10
N GLU A 97 -19.07 -7.32 -0.46
CA GLU A 97 -19.17 -7.54 -1.90
C GLU A 97 -20.43 -6.90 -2.49
N ALA A 98 -21.54 -6.91 -1.73
CA ALA A 98 -22.78 -6.23 -2.12
C ALA A 98 -22.65 -4.69 -2.16
N GLU A 99 -21.61 -4.13 -1.54
CA GLU A 99 -21.31 -2.70 -1.59
C GLU A 99 -20.40 -2.34 -2.77
N GLY A 100 -19.76 -3.32 -3.41
CA GLY A 100 -18.84 -3.11 -4.54
C GLY A 100 -17.35 -3.24 -4.18
N VAL A 101 -17.03 -3.91 -3.07
CA VAL A 101 -15.65 -4.24 -2.67
C VAL A 101 -15.43 -5.75 -2.80
N ALA A 102 -14.42 -6.18 -3.55
CA ALA A 102 -14.23 -7.60 -3.87
C ALA A 102 -13.95 -8.45 -2.63
N TYR A 103 -14.76 -9.47 -2.36
CA TYR A 103 -14.51 -10.38 -1.25
C TYR A 103 -13.52 -11.49 -1.62
N ARG A 104 -12.28 -11.36 -1.14
CA ARG A 104 -11.15 -12.27 -1.40
C ARG A 104 -10.94 -12.56 -2.90
N TRP A 105 -9.84 -13.21 -3.28
CA TRP A 105 -9.69 -13.68 -4.65
C TRP A 105 -10.41 -15.03 -4.77
N ARG A 106 -11.48 -15.12 -5.58
CA ARG A 106 -12.08 -16.41 -5.94
C ARG A 106 -11.56 -16.85 -7.31
N GLY A 107 -10.31 -17.29 -7.39
CA GLY A 107 -9.85 -18.06 -8.58
C GLY A 107 -8.45 -17.79 -9.14
N ALA A 108 -7.70 -16.78 -8.72
CA ALA A 108 -6.32 -16.53 -9.19
C ALA A 108 -5.30 -16.67 -8.05
N SER A 109 -4.42 -17.66 -8.09
CA SER A 109 -3.43 -17.93 -7.04
C SER A 109 -2.53 -16.72 -6.78
N LEU A 110 -2.63 -16.10 -5.61
CA LEU A 110 -1.65 -15.13 -5.12
C LEU A 110 -0.62 -15.86 -4.24
N PHE A 111 0.67 -15.63 -4.50
CA PHE A 111 1.71 -15.85 -3.49
C PHE A 111 1.71 -14.64 -2.56
N LEU A 112 1.20 -14.86 -1.35
CA LEU A 112 1.05 -13.84 -0.32
C LEU A 112 2.10 -14.11 0.77
N GLU A 113 3.01 -13.16 0.97
CA GLU A 113 3.77 -13.11 2.21
C GLU A 113 2.97 -12.32 3.22
N ASN A 114 2.66 -13.00 4.31
CA ASN A 114 1.86 -12.53 5.39
C ASN A 114 2.70 -12.78 6.66
N ASP A 115 3.19 -11.70 7.25
CA ASP A 115 3.95 -11.71 8.49
C ASP A 115 3.16 -10.92 9.55
N PHE A 116 2.22 -11.61 10.21
CA PHE A 116 1.53 -11.09 11.39
C PHE A 116 1.45 -12.10 12.53
N PRO A 117 1.51 -11.65 13.79
CA PRO A 117 1.27 -12.51 14.95
C PRO A 117 -0.13 -13.12 14.88
N THR A 118 -0.29 -14.33 15.43
CA THR A 118 -1.61 -14.98 15.54
C THR A 118 -2.64 -14.13 16.31
N ASP A 119 -2.17 -13.34 17.28
CA ASP A 119 -2.97 -12.41 18.08
C ASP A 119 -2.41 -10.99 17.89
N PRO A 120 -2.79 -10.28 16.81
CA PRO A 120 -2.23 -8.97 16.49
C PRO A 120 -2.67 -7.92 17.52
N VAL A 121 -1.71 -7.14 18.03
CA VAL A 121 -1.95 -6.07 19.00
C VAL A 121 -1.68 -4.74 18.32
N GLN A 122 -2.72 -3.94 18.11
CA GLN A 122 -2.61 -2.63 17.43
C GLN A 122 -1.51 -1.73 18.03
N ALA A 123 -1.29 -1.78 19.34
CA ALA A 123 -0.26 -0.99 20.00
C ALA A 123 1.17 -1.38 19.60
N ASP A 124 1.39 -2.63 19.17
CA ASP A 124 2.69 -3.15 18.75
C ASP A 124 2.95 -2.96 17.25
N ALA A 125 1.93 -2.58 16.47
CA ALA A 125 1.99 -2.52 15.02
C ALA A 125 3.14 -1.65 14.47
N CYS A 126 3.47 -0.51 15.08
CA CYS A 126 4.61 0.29 14.59
C CYS A 126 5.95 -0.42 14.79
N LYS A 127 6.09 -1.14 15.91
CA LYS A 127 7.30 -1.91 16.21
C LYS A 127 7.43 -3.07 15.23
N GLU A 128 6.33 -3.76 14.95
CA GLU A 128 6.26 -4.86 14.00
C GLU A 128 6.54 -4.37 12.57
N HIS A 129 5.95 -3.25 12.14
CA HIS A 129 6.06 -2.70 10.79
C HIS A 129 7.28 -1.80 10.51
N SER A 130 8.27 -1.80 11.40
CA SER A 130 9.50 -1.02 11.24
C SER A 130 10.68 -1.92 10.89
N ALA A 131 11.71 -1.97 11.73
CA ALA A 131 12.91 -2.77 11.48
C ALA A 131 12.62 -4.28 11.45
N ILE A 132 11.61 -4.75 12.20
CA ILE A 132 11.24 -6.17 12.27
C ILE A 132 10.73 -6.65 10.90
N LEU A 133 9.79 -5.93 10.29
CA LEU A 133 9.29 -6.22 8.96
C LEU A 133 10.40 -6.28 7.90
N ALA A 134 11.32 -5.29 7.88
CA ALA A 134 12.44 -5.30 6.95
C ALA A 134 13.37 -6.52 7.14
N ASN A 135 13.57 -6.96 8.39
CA ASN A 135 14.33 -8.16 8.69
C ASN A 135 13.60 -9.43 8.21
N MET A 136 12.28 -9.49 8.36
CA MET A 136 11.50 -10.63 7.87
C MET A 136 11.54 -10.72 6.35
N VAL A 137 11.35 -9.61 5.65
CA VAL A 137 11.50 -9.55 4.18
C VAL A 137 12.86 -10.11 3.75
N GLY A 138 13.94 -9.75 4.46
CA GLY A 138 15.28 -10.30 4.21
C GLY A 138 15.42 -11.79 4.52
N ALA A 139 14.71 -12.30 5.54
CA ALA A 139 14.69 -13.71 5.88
C ALA A 139 13.94 -14.53 4.82
N CYS A 140 12.77 -14.06 4.39
CA CYS A 140 11.96 -14.71 3.37
C CYS A 140 12.60 -14.66 1.99
N TYR A 141 13.26 -13.55 1.61
CA TYR A 141 14.10 -13.48 0.41
C TYR A 141 15.13 -14.61 0.37
N LYS A 142 15.83 -14.85 1.49
CA LYS A 142 16.81 -15.95 1.61
C LYS A 142 16.15 -17.32 1.57
N ALA A 143 15.04 -17.50 2.29
CA ALA A 143 14.30 -18.76 2.33
C ALA A 143 13.71 -19.15 0.96
N ALA A 144 13.32 -18.16 0.16
CA ALA A 144 12.79 -18.31 -1.19
C ALA A 144 13.89 -18.48 -2.26
N GLY A 145 15.15 -18.67 -1.87
CA GLY A 145 16.25 -18.88 -2.82
C GLY A 145 16.68 -17.61 -3.54
N ASN A 146 16.72 -16.47 -2.82
CA ASN A 146 17.06 -15.15 -3.33
C ASN A 146 16.03 -14.59 -4.33
N VAL A 147 14.75 -14.92 -4.12
CA VAL A 147 13.62 -14.36 -4.87
C VAL A 147 12.89 -13.39 -3.97
N MET A 148 12.72 -12.14 -4.42
CA MET A 148 11.99 -11.12 -3.66
C MET A 148 10.48 -11.38 -3.74
N PRO A 149 9.74 -11.25 -2.63
CA PRO A 149 8.28 -11.30 -2.68
C PRO A 149 7.70 -10.15 -3.53
N ASN A 150 6.59 -10.42 -4.23
CA ASN A 150 5.90 -9.43 -5.07
C ASN A 150 4.94 -8.53 -4.26
N PHE A 151 4.48 -9.01 -3.09
CA PHE A 151 3.53 -8.32 -2.25
C PHE A 151 4.01 -8.34 -0.79
N LEU A 152 3.96 -7.18 -0.13
CA LEU A 152 4.18 -7.03 1.30
C LEU A 152 2.83 -6.74 1.97
N VAL A 153 2.40 -7.60 2.88
CA VAL A 153 1.14 -7.43 3.62
C VAL A 153 1.43 -7.35 5.11
N VAL A 154 0.77 -6.40 5.76
CA VAL A 154 0.99 -6.00 7.16
C VAL A 154 -0.36 -5.92 7.87
N ASP A 155 -0.39 -6.23 9.17
CA ASP A 155 -1.63 -6.25 9.97
C ASP A 155 -1.72 -5.04 10.91
N PHE A 156 -2.81 -4.27 10.84
CA PHE A 156 -2.98 -2.93 11.44
C PHE A 156 -1.89 -1.91 11.04
N TYR A 157 -1.96 -1.32 9.85
CA TYR A 157 -0.99 -0.29 9.46
C TYR A 157 -1.01 0.95 10.38
N MET A 158 0.15 1.29 10.95
CA MET A 158 0.43 2.56 11.64
C MET A 158 1.71 3.16 11.09
N ARG A 159 1.70 4.50 10.91
CA ARG A 159 2.86 5.21 10.37
C ARG A 159 3.96 5.29 11.44
N SER A 160 5.14 4.79 11.09
CA SER A 160 6.37 4.96 11.87
C SER A 160 7.19 6.13 11.30
N ASP A 161 7.86 6.86 12.18
CA ASP A 161 8.88 7.88 11.90
C ASP A 161 10.15 7.31 11.25
N GLY A 162 10.40 6.00 11.34
CA GLY A 162 11.53 5.28 10.73
C GLY A 162 11.30 4.76 9.31
N GLY A 163 10.34 5.33 8.55
CA GLY A 163 10.02 4.93 7.16
C GLY A 163 9.10 3.70 7.03
N GLY A 164 9.25 2.71 7.92
CA GLY A 164 8.30 1.60 8.10
C GLY A 164 8.01 0.78 6.83
N VAL A 165 6.73 0.47 6.60
CA VAL A 165 6.26 -0.32 5.44
C VAL A 165 6.67 0.31 4.10
N PHE A 166 6.66 1.63 3.99
CA PHE A 166 7.09 2.32 2.76
C PHE A 166 8.58 2.15 2.49
N ASP A 167 9.41 2.15 3.52
CA ASP A 167 10.84 1.88 3.41
C ASP A 167 11.10 0.43 2.98
N ALA A 168 10.36 -0.52 3.55
CA ALA A 168 10.44 -1.93 3.18
C ALA A 168 10.05 -2.15 1.70
N LEU A 169 8.95 -1.55 1.25
CA LEU A 169 8.52 -1.59 -0.14
C LEU A 169 9.53 -0.95 -1.09
N ASP A 170 10.07 0.21 -0.77
CA ASP A 170 11.08 0.85 -1.62
C ASP A 170 12.34 -0.02 -1.76
N ARG A 171 12.80 -0.64 -0.66
CA ARG A 171 13.93 -1.58 -0.69
C ARG A 171 13.64 -2.84 -1.51
N MET A 172 12.45 -3.42 -1.38
CA MET A 172 12.01 -4.57 -2.20
C MET A 172 12.03 -4.22 -3.70
N ASN A 173 11.74 -2.97 -4.04
CA ASN A 173 11.76 -2.46 -5.40
C ASN A 173 13.11 -1.89 -5.85
N GLY A 174 14.18 -2.03 -5.07
CA GLY A 174 15.52 -1.56 -5.44
C GLY A 174 15.79 -0.08 -5.22
N GLN A 175 15.10 0.56 -4.27
CA GLN A 175 15.30 1.96 -3.84
C GLN A 175 15.02 2.99 -4.95
N VAL A 176 13.96 2.75 -5.71
CA VAL A 176 13.60 3.53 -6.90
C VAL A 176 12.89 4.85 -6.59
N LEU A 177 12.42 5.07 -5.36
CA LEU A 177 11.66 6.27 -5.02
C LEU A 177 12.48 7.56 -5.17
N CYS A 178 13.69 7.57 -4.61
CA CYS A 178 14.58 8.74 -4.63
C CYS A 178 16.07 8.37 -4.67
N GLY A 179 16.41 7.09 -4.88
CA GLY A 179 17.81 6.60 -4.89
C GLY A 179 18.52 6.68 -3.53
N CYS A 180 17.79 6.98 -2.45
CA CYS A 180 18.35 7.02 -1.10
C CYS A 180 18.27 5.64 -0.44
N SER A 181 19.12 5.43 0.58
CA SER A 181 19.09 4.18 1.34
C SER A 181 17.83 4.00 2.20
N SER A 182 17.08 5.08 2.43
CA SER A 182 15.79 5.08 3.14
C SER A 182 14.86 6.17 2.59
N VAL A 183 13.55 5.91 2.64
CA VAL A 183 12.50 6.89 2.28
C VAL A 183 12.47 8.10 3.20
N THR A 184 12.96 7.97 4.44
CA THR A 184 13.11 9.10 5.37
C THR A 184 14.21 10.07 4.97
N ALA A 185 15.18 9.59 4.18
CA ALA A 185 16.24 10.40 3.62
C ALA A 185 15.86 11.05 2.28
N CYS A 186 14.71 10.69 1.70
CA CYS A 186 14.17 11.41 0.56
C CYS A 186 13.89 12.85 1.00
N GLN A 187 14.63 13.81 0.46
CA GLN A 187 14.32 15.21 0.68
C GLN A 187 12.92 15.45 0.11
N VAL A 188 12.01 15.96 0.94
CA VAL A 188 10.83 16.66 0.42
C VAL A 188 11.42 17.82 -0.38
N LEU A 189 11.22 17.86 -1.70
CA LEU A 189 11.43 19.08 -2.46
C LEU A 189 10.42 20.12 -1.95
N THR A 190 10.69 20.72 -0.80
CA THR A 190 10.14 22.03 -0.48
C THR A 190 10.90 22.97 -1.37
N THR A 191 10.32 23.32 -2.51
CA THR A 191 10.78 24.50 -3.24
C THR A 191 10.08 25.71 -2.63
N PRO A 192 10.68 26.48 -1.71
CA PRO A 192 10.43 27.90 -1.69
C PRO A 192 11.15 28.48 -2.92
N TYR A 193 10.47 29.33 -3.69
CA TYR A 193 10.95 30.08 -4.88
C TYR A 193 10.93 29.34 -6.23
N TYR A 194 9.87 29.54 -7.03
CA TYR A 194 9.81 30.55 -8.12
C TYR A 194 8.48 30.38 -8.88
N LEU A 195 7.52 31.25 -8.62
CA LEU A 195 6.55 31.66 -9.62
C LEU A 195 7.24 32.78 -10.40
N ASP A 196 7.80 32.46 -11.57
CA ASP A 196 7.68 33.25 -12.80
C ASP A 196 8.56 32.65 -13.90
N GLU A 197 7.95 32.58 -15.09
CA GLU A 197 8.52 32.22 -16.40
C GLU A 197 8.78 30.73 -16.68
N MET A 198 7.75 30.06 -17.21
CA MET A 198 7.94 29.01 -18.22
C MET A 198 8.30 29.68 -19.56
N PRO A 199 9.51 29.47 -20.13
CA PRO A 199 9.67 29.65 -21.56
C PRO A 199 8.97 28.48 -22.25
N LEU A 200 7.96 28.82 -23.05
CA LEU A 200 7.41 27.94 -24.07
C LEU A 200 8.57 27.46 -24.95
N LEU A 201 8.77 26.14 -25.01
CA LEU A 201 9.57 25.54 -26.07
C LEU A 201 8.63 24.93 -27.11
N SER A 202 8.64 25.62 -28.26
CA SER A 202 8.19 25.19 -29.58
C SER A 202 8.95 23.95 -30.07
#